data_AF-A0A232FJB9-F1
#
_entry.id   AF-A0A232FJB9-F1
#
_cell.length_a   1.000
_cell.length_b   1.000
_cell.length_c   1.000
_cell.angle_alpha   90.00
_cell.angle_beta   90.00
_cell.angle_gamma   90.00
#
_symmetry.space_group_name_H-M   'P 1'
#
loop_
_entity.id
_entity.type
_entity.pdbx_description
1 polymer ?
#
loop_
_entity_poly.entity_id
_entity_poly.type
_entity_poly.pdbx_seq_one_letter_code
_entity_poly.pdbx_strand_id
1 'polypeptide(L)'
;MESYPIRYLLRHIPPYLSVLRNENGSLSTVSGKTYPIVEILSKHLNFTIKFVEILKSVDLKEVIDSTLTRLRTGKIDMLTTPLPLLFNNSLRDFEIGQIFYTETIVALVPIRFVSYEWPTFVVYNLLIYAGLISSITHFAIFLKFDKIYWNYMNIFRVHVQNNEMPFNTLDDIQKSNLPIYVDDTYFNAFYEINQFVENKQLKFDRVYTEECVEKLIKNRDRICLTGQDFGLTKLNSLNNTSAMKMSEYIFGSMEHKYFYPKTSPYAKKFDSVIQKIIESGIHKSWKEYKKLDGSSKIMKAGNIQNELMRSACVTFITDELQRFKMPALRFNLNFDASTRESPASVKM
;
A
#
# COMPACT_ATOMS: atom_id res chain seq x y z
N MET A 1 12.36 -0.01 36.82
CA MET A 1 12.82 0.86 35.72
C MET A 1 11.59 1.45 35.07
N GLU A 2 11.43 2.76 35.15
CA GLU A 2 10.29 3.45 34.52
C GLU A 2 10.46 3.38 33.00
N SER A 3 9.43 2.87 32.32
CA SER A 3 9.39 2.78 30.85
C SER A 3 9.34 4.19 30.27
N TYR A 4 10.33 4.57 29.47
CA TYR A 4 10.37 5.88 28.82
C TYR A 4 9.26 5.97 27.77
N PRO A 5 8.39 7.00 27.77
CA PRO A 5 7.36 7.14 26.76
C PRO A 5 7.95 7.71 25.46
N ILE A 6 7.89 6.93 24.37
CA ILE A 6 8.28 7.38 23.02
C ILE A 6 7.06 7.98 22.32
N ARG A 7 7.20 9.21 21.84
CA ARG A 7 6.14 9.95 21.16
C ARG A 7 6.13 9.68 19.66
N TYR A 8 5.00 9.20 19.19
CA TYR A 8 4.75 8.87 17.79
C TYR A 8 3.72 9.81 17.16
N LEU A 9 3.98 10.18 15.92
CA LEU A 9 3.01 10.84 15.06
C LEU A 9 2.15 9.79 14.36
N LEU A 10 0.83 9.88 14.47
CA LEU A 10 -0.09 9.04 13.71
C LEU A 10 -0.49 9.78 12.43
N ARG A 11 -0.50 9.06 11.30
CA ARG A 11 -1.07 9.58 10.05
C ARG A 11 -1.94 8.51 9.42
N HIS A 12 -3.15 8.88 9.01
CA HIS A 12 -4.01 7.96 8.28
C HIS A 12 -3.53 7.89 6.82
N ILE A 13 -2.82 6.82 6.47
CA ILE A 13 -2.30 6.50 5.12
C ILE A 13 -2.58 5.03 4.81
N PRO A 14 -3.80 4.65 4.40
CA PRO A 14 -4.07 3.28 3.96
C PRO A 14 -3.21 2.90 2.74
N PRO A 15 -2.71 1.66 2.65
CA PRO A 15 -2.85 0.54 3.59
C PRO A 15 -1.76 0.51 4.70
N TYR A 16 -0.86 1.49 4.74
CA TYR A 16 0.30 1.52 5.64
C TYR A 16 -0.09 1.76 7.09
N LEU A 17 -0.98 2.71 7.35
CA LEU A 17 -1.51 3.03 8.67
C LEU A 17 -2.96 3.53 8.55
N SER A 18 -3.90 2.80 9.11
CA SER A 18 -5.30 3.19 9.26
C SER A 18 -5.56 3.50 10.72
N VAL A 19 -6.07 4.70 10.93
CA VAL A 19 -6.43 5.24 12.25
C VAL A 19 -7.94 5.41 12.28
N LEU A 20 -8.60 4.65 13.15
CA LEU A 20 -10.04 4.74 13.41
C LEU A 20 -10.30 5.49 14.70
N ARG A 21 -11.32 6.34 14.69
CA ARG A 21 -11.75 7.12 15.86
C ARG A 21 -13.16 6.75 16.24
N ASN A 22 -13.43 6.84 17.54
CA ASN A 22 -14.79 6.75 18.07
C ASN A 22 -15.52 8.08 17.80
N GLU A 23 -16.84 8.11 18.02
CA GLU A 23 -17.70 9.30 17.82
C GLU A 23 -17.23 10.51 18.63
N ASN A 24 -16.62 10.29 19.79
CA ASN A 24 -16.03 11.32 20.64
C ASN A 24 -14.66 11.85 20.15
N GLY A 25 -14.21 11.41 18.96
CA GLY A 25 -12.93 11.80 18.38
C GLY A 25 -11.70 11.15 19.00
N SER A 26 -11.87 10.31 20.03
CA SER A 26 -10.78 9.54 20.66
C SER A 26 -10.27 8.44 19.74
N LEU A 27 -9.01 8.08 19.91
CA LEU A 27 -8.38 7.00 19.16
C LEU A 27 -9.02 5.66 19.55
N SER A 28 -9.67 5.01 18.58
CA SER A 28 -10.33 3.72 18.78
C SER A 28 -9.38 2.57 18.47
N THR A 29 -8.83 2.57 17.26
CA THR A 29 -8.01 1.48 16.75
C THR A 29 -6.95 2.04 15.81
N VAL A 30 -5.72 1.54 15.93
CA VAL A 30 -4.65 1.75 14.95
C VAL A 30 -4.34 0.40 14.32
N SER A 31 -4.31 0.35 13.00
CA SER A 31 -3.97 -0.85 12.24
C SER A 31 -3.17 -0.46 11.01
N GLY A 32 -2.53 -1.39 10.34
CA GLY A 32 -1.79 -1.08 9.12
C GLY A 32 -0.61 -2.02 8.89
N LYS A 33 0.11 -1.82 7.80
CA LYS A 33 1.35 -2.56 7.50
C LYS A 33 2.52 -2.13 8.39
N THR A 34 2.61 -0.86 8.78
CA THR A 34 3.76 -0.34 9.55
C THR A 34 3.53 -0.37 11.06
N TYR A 35 2.28 -0.39 11.50
CA TYR A 35 1.94 -0.39 12.92
C TYR A 35 2.56 -1.55 13.73
N PRO A 36 2.58 -2.81 13.25
CA PRO A 36 3.18 -3.91 14.01
C PRO A 36 4.68 -3.71 14.33
N ILE A 37 5.39 -2.91 13.53
CA ILE A 37 6.80 -2.57 13.76
C ILE A 37 6.93 -1.78 15.06
N VAL A 38 6.05 -0.79 15.26
CA VAL A 38 6.04 0.06 16.45
C VAL A 38 5.82 -0.78 17.70
N GLU A 39 4.93 -1.77 17.63
CA GLU A 39 4.67 -2.71 18.73
C GLU A 39 5.83 -3.68 19.00
N ILE A 40 6.52 -4.14 17.94
CA ILE A 40 7.71 -4.97 18.09
C ILE A 40 8.83 -4.15 18.75
N LEU A 41 9.07 -2.92 18.28
CA LEU A 41 10.06 -2.03 18.87
C LEU A 41 9.76 -1.75 20.35
N SER A 42 8.50 -1.44 20.68
CA SER A 42 8.11 -1.12 22.06
C SER A 42 8.32 -2.31 23.01
N LYS A 43 7.98 -3.51 22.57
CA LYS A 43 8.17 -4.75 23.33
C LYS A 43 9.65 -5.10 23.46
N HIS A 44 10.41 -5.03 22.37
CA HIS A 44 11.81 -5.44 22.34
C HIS A 44 12.73 -4.48 23.11
N LEU A 45 12.44 -3.17 23.05
CA LEU A 45 13.24 -2.13 23.69
C LEU A 45 12.63 -1.61 25.00
N ASN A 46 11.52 -2.21 25.45
CA ASN A 46 10.84 -1.94 26.71
C ASN A 46 10.52 -0.45 26.94
N PHE A 47 9.76 0.14 26.00
CA PHE A 47 9.27 1.51 26.09
C PHE A 47 7.75 1.59 25.90
N THR A 48 7.15 2.70 26.36
CA THR A 48 5.70 2.93 26.23
C THR A 48 5.43 3.77 24.99
N ILE A 49 4.42 3.41 24.20
CA ILE A 49 4.02 4.18 23.02
C ILE A 49 3.07 5.31 23.45
N LYS A 50 3.37 6.55 23.07
CA LYS A 50 2.47 7.70 23.24
C LYS A 50 2.17 8.34 21.89
N PHE A 51 0.91 8.33 21.47
CA PHE A 51 0.51 9.04 20.24
C PHE A 51 0.25 10.51 20.54
N VAL A 52 0.95 11.40 19.84
CA VAL A 52 0.89 12.85 20.14
C VAL A 52 -0.16 13.56 19.30
N GLU A 53 -0.27 13.21 18.02
CA GLU A 53 -1.14 13.95 17.10
C GLU A 53 -1.48 13.11 15.88
N ILE A 54 -2.58 13.47 15.23
CA ILE A 54 -2.99 12.93 13.93
C ILE A 54 -2.99 14.07 12.93
N LEU A 55 -2.10 14.03 11.94
CA LEU A 55 -2.11 15.00 10.85
C LEU A 55 -3.29 14.72 9.91
N LYS A 56 -4.02 15.78 9.57
CA LYS A 56 -5.12 15.78 8.59
C LYS A 56 -4.74 16.41 7.25
N SER A 57 -3.51 16.92 7.10
CA SER A 57 -3.10 17.58 5.86
C SER A 57 -3.08 16.58 4.70
N VAL A 58 -3.50 17.10 3.54
CA VAL A 58 -3.67 16.35 2.31
C VAL A 58 -2.44 16.50 1.38
N ASP A 59 -1.60 17.52 1.57
CA ASP A 59 -0.35 17.72 0.82
C ASP A 59 0.79 16.95 1.51
N LEU A 60 1.42 16.01 0.80
CA LEU A 60 2.55 15.25 1.32
C LEU A 60 3.70 16.17 1.71
N LYS A 61 4.03 17.19 0.92
CA LYS A 61 5.16 18.06 1.19
C LYS A 61 4.97 18.77 2.52
N GLU A 62 3.80 19.35 2.72
CA GLU A 62 3.43 19.96 3.99
C GLU A 62 3.48 18.95 5.14
N VAL A 63 3.00 17.73 4.91
CA VAL A 63 3.06 16.65 5.90
C VAL A 63 4.50 16.28 6.24
N ILE A 64 5.38 16.08 5.25
CA ILE A 64 6.78 15.73 5.45
C ILE A 64 7.48 16.86 6.20
N ASP A 65 7.32 18.10 5.74
CA ASP A 65 7.95 19.28 6.35
C ASP A 65 7.46 19.48 7.80
N SER A 66 6.16 19.33 8.06
CA SER A 66 5.58 19.36 9.40
C SER A 66 6.09 18.22 10.28
N THR A 67 6.18 17.01 9.73
CA THR A 67 6.67 15.82 10.43
C THR A 67 8.14 15.95 10.81
N LEU A 68 8.99 16.36 9.86
CA LEU A 68 10.42 16.59 10.09
C LEU A 68 10.63 17.75 11.07
N THR A 69 9.84 18.82 10.98
CA THR A 69 9.90 19.93 11.95
C THR A 69 9.56 19.46 13.36
N ARG A 70 8.53 18.61 13.52
CA ARG A 70 8.15 18.04 14.82
C ARG A 70 9.20 17.09 15.36
N LEU A 71 9.85 16.33 14.48
CA LEU A 71 10.96 15.45 14.85
C LEU A 71 12.18 16.27 15.30
N ARG A 72 12.53 17.33 14.55
CA ARG A 72 13.64 18.25 14.86
C ARG A 72 13.42 18.99 16.19
N THR A 73 12.20 19.47 16.43
CA THR A 73 11.84 20.18 17.67
C THR A 73 11.66 19.25 18.87
N GLY A 74 11.76 17.93 18.68
CA GLY A 74 11.52 16.96 19.75
C GLY A 74 10.07 16.97 20.24
N LYS A 75 9.10 17.35 19.40
CA LYS A 75 7.66 17.17 19.68
C LYS A 75 7.25 15.70 19.52
N ILE A 76 7.91 15.01 18.60
CA ILE A 76 7.83 13.56 18.40
C ILE A 76 9.24 12.98 18.44
N ASP A 77 9.36 11.75 18.88
CA ASP A 77 10.64 11.07 19.06
C ASP A 77 10.91 10.11 17.89
N MET A 78 9.85 9.55 17.29
CA MET A 78 9.95 8.62 16.17
C MET A 78 8.71 8.68 15.26
N LEU A 79 8.90 8.28 14.00
CA LEU A 79 7.85 8.17 13.00
C LEU A 79 7.19 6.78 13.03
N THR A 80 5.87 6.72 12.84
CA THR A 80 5.13 5.43 12.73
C THR A 80 5.17 4.83 11.33
N THR A 81 5.41 5.68 10.35
CA THR A 81 5.55 5.32 8.94
C THR A 81 6.90 5.86 8.46
N PRO A 82 7.71 5.04 7.79
CA PRO A 82 8.90 5.55 7.13
C PRO A 82 8.49 6.54 6.04
N LEU A 83 9.32 7.55 5.82
CA LEU A 83 9.07 8.58 4.81
C LEU A 83 9.87 8.25 3.55
N PRO A 84 9.38 8.65 2.36
CA PRO A 84 10.17 8.56 1.14
C PRO A 84 11.44 9.41 1.29
N LEU A 85 12.56 8.87 0.83
CA LEU A 85 13.81 9.61 0.74
C LEU A 85 13.71 10.56 -0.46
N LEU A 86 13.32 11.80 -0.19
CA LEU A 86 13.34 12.89 -1.18
C LEU A 86 14.66 13.65 -1.04
N PHE A 87 15.26 14.10 -2.15
CA PHE A 87 16.55 14.78 -2.15
C PHE A 87 16.43 16.23 -1.65
N ASN A 88 16.11 16.41 -0.37
CA ASN A 88 16.05 17.73 0.25
C ASN A 88 17.24 17.96 1.18
N ASN A 89 17.83 19.15 1.10
CA ASN A 89 18.87 19.62 2.03
C ASN A 89 18.42 19.55 3.50
N SER A 90 17.12 19.57 3.76
CA SER A 90 16.53 19.44 5.11
C SER A 90 16.85 18.12 5.81
N LEU A 91 17.27 17.09 5.07
CA LEU A 91 17.61 15.78 5.64
C LEU A 91 18.94 15.75 6.40
N ARG A 92 19.79 16.76 6.20
CA ARG A 92 21.12 16.84 6.86
C ARG A 92 21.03 16.90 8.38
N ASP A 93 19.89 17.24 8.96
CA ASP A 93 19.69 17.35 10.41
C ASP A 93 19.33 16.03 11.09
N PHE A 94 19.14 14.97 10.32
CA PHE A 94 18.62 13.69 10.82
C PHE A 94 19.66 12.57 10.65
N GLU A 95 19.58 11.58 11.54
CA GLU A 95 20.18 10.27 11.31
C GLU A 95 19.17 9.46 10.48
N ILE A 96 19.61 8.99 9.31
CA ILE A 96 18.76 8.27 8.37
C ILE A 96 18.99 6.78 8.59
N GLY A 97 17.91 6.06 8.91
CA GLY A 97 17.95 4.62 9.06
C GLY A 97 18.08 3.88 7.74
N GLN A 98 18.09 2.55 7.81
CA GLN A 98 18.14 1.67 6.66
C GLN A 98 16.87 1.73 5.80
N ILE A 99 17.00 1.28 4.56
CA ILE A 99 15.87 1.14 3.63
C ILE A 99 14.90 0.13 4.20
N PHE A 100 13.70 0.58 4.57
CA PHE A 100 12.68 -0.31 5.12
C PHE A 100 11.88 -1.03 4.02
N TYR A 101 11.44 -0.31 3.00
CA TYR A 101 10.95 -0.89 1.76
C TYR A 101 11.16 0.07 0.60
N THR A 102 10.97 -0.47 -0.60
CA THR A 102 10.94 0.30 -1.84
C THR A 102 9.51 0.30 -2.37
N GLU A 103 8.94 1.49 -2.56
CA GLU A 103 7.64 1.67 -3.19
C GLU A 103 7.83 1.92 -4.68
N THR A 104 7.32 1.02 -5.50
CA THR A 104 7.28 1.16 -6.96
C THR A 104 6.06 1.98 -7.37
N ILE A 105 6.25 2.89 -8.31
CA ILE A 105 5.19 3.74 -8.86
C ILE A 105 4.72 3.10 -10.16
N VAL A 106 3.41 2.86 -10.24
CA VAL A 106 2.75 2.18 -11.37
C VAL A 106 1.52 2.97 -11.80
N ALA A 107 1.07 2.75 -13.03
CA ALA A 107 -0.20 3.27 -13.51
C ALA A 107 -1.36 2.30 -13.20
N LEU A 108 -2.45 2.83 -12.67
CA LEU A 108 -3.77 2.21 -12.77
C LEU A 108 -4.43 2.74 -14.04
N VAL A 109 -4.80 1.81 -14.91
CA VAL A 109 -5.33 2.09 -16.25
C VAL A 109 -6.71 1.45 -16.39
N PRO A 110 -7.62 2.05 -17.16
CA PRO A 110 -8.93 1.47 -17.37
C PRO A 110 -8.81 0.25 -18.27
N ILE A 111 -9.61 -0.78 -17.99
CA ILE A 111 -9.79 -1.88 -18.96
C ILE A 111 -10.76 -1.37 -20.03
N ARG A 112 -10.19 -0.94 -21.14
CA ARG A 112 -10.91 -0.55 -22.35
C ARG A 112 -10.68 -1.61 -23.42
N PHE A 113 -11.78 -2.15 -23.91
CA PHE A 113 -11.79 -2.84 -25.19
C PHE A 113 -11.83 -1.76 -26.26
N VAL A 114 -10.93 -1.84 -27.24
CA VAL A 114 -10.98 -0.93 -28.38
C VAL A 114 -12.35 -1.14 -29.01
N SER A 115 -13.25 -0.15 -28.88
CA SER A 115 -14.50 -0.14 -29.61
C SER A 115 -14.12 0.11 -31.06
N TYR A 116 -13.83 -0.97 -31.77
CA TYR A 116 -13.66 -0.92 -33.21
C TYR A 116 -15.00 -0.40 -33.73
N GLU A 117 -15.01 0.82 -34.30
CA GLU A 117 -16.09 1.22 -35.20
C GLU A 117 -16.07 0.18 -36.29
N TRP A 118 -16.88 -0.88 -36.18
CA TRP A 118 -16.78 -2.08 -37.03
C TRP A 118 -16.62 -1.62 -38.47
N PRO A 119 -15.39 -1.64 -39.03
CA PRO A 119 -15.23 -1.29 -40.43
C PRO A 119 -16.11 -2.29 -41.15
N THR A 120 -16.75 -1.88 -42.23
CA THR A 120 -17.54 -2.78 -43.07
C THR A 120 -16.77 -4.08 -43.40
N PHE A 121 -15.44 -4.00 -43.45
CA PHE A 121 -14.52 -5.13 -43.50
C PHE A 121 -14.68 -6.15 -42.35
N VAL A 122 -14.88 -5.77 -41.10
CA VAL A 122 -15.05 -6.72 -39.98
C VAL A 122 -16.42 -7.40 -40.02
N VAL A 123 -17.48 -6.70 -40.44
CA VAL A 123 -18.79 -7.34 -40.70
C VAL A 123 -18.66 -8.37 -41.82
N TYR A 124 -17.93 -8.03 -42.89
CA TYR A 124 -17.64 -8.94 -43.98
C TYR A 124 -16.81 -10.15 -43.52
N ASN A 125 -15.78 -9.93 -42.70
CA ASN A 125 -15.00 -11.02 -42.12
C ASN A 125 -15.82 -11.88 -41.17
N LEU A 126 -16.74 -11.31 -40.38
CA LEU A 126 -17.65 -12.10 -39.53
C LEU A 126 -18.52 -13.04 -40.36
N LEU A 127 -19.03 -12.60 -41.50
CA LEU A 127 -19.79 -13.46 -42.42
C LEU A 127 -18.90 -14.56 -43.01
N ILE A 128 -17.65 -14.23 -43.39
CA ILE A 128 -16.67 -15.23 -43.84
C ILE A 128 -16.36 -16.24 -42.73
N TYR A 129 -16.08 -15.78 -41.51
CA TYR A 129 -15.81 -16.64 -40.36
C TYR A 129 -17.01 -17.51 -40.00
N ALA A 130 -18.23 -16.98 -40.07
CA ALA A 130 -19.45 -17.77 -39.87
C ALA A 130 -19.59 -18.86 -40.95
N GLY A 131 -19.28 -18.53 -42.21
CA GLY A 131 -19.22 -19.48 -43.32
C GLY A 131 -18.16 -20.57 -43.09
N LEU A 132 -16.95 -20.19 -42.68
CA LEU A 132 -15.85 -21.11 -42.36
C LEU A 132 -16.21 -22.02 -41.18
N ILE A 133 -16.74 -21.47 -40.08
CA ILE A 133 -17.16 -22.25 -38.91
C ILE A 133 -18.27 -23.22 -39.31
N SER A 134 -19.25 -22.79 -40.10
CA SER A 134 -20.31 -23.67 -40.60
C SER A 134 -19.76 -24.82 -41.45
N SER A 135 -18.83 -24.51 -42.36
CA SER A 135 -18.17 -25.50 -43.21
C SER A 135 -17.34 -26.50 -42.39
N ILE A 136 -16.52 -26.01 -41.47
CA ILE A 136 -15.70 -26.83 -40.57
C ILE A 136 -16.58 -27.69 -39.67
N THR A 137 -17.71 -27.16 -39.17
CA THR A 137 -18.65 -27.93 -38.34
C THR A 137 -19.31 -29.05 -39.13
N HIS A 138 -19.74 -28.77 -40.36
CA HIS A 138 -20.27 -29.80 -41.27
C HIS A 138 -19.24 -30.88 -41.55
N PHE A 139 -17.99 -30.48 -41.82
CA PHE A 139 -16.89 -31.41 -42.06
C PHE A 139 -16.57 -32.26 -40.82
N ALA A 140 -16.58 -31.65 -39.63
CA ALA A 140 -16.34 -32.36 -38.37
C ALA A 140 -17.45 -33.37 -38.05
N ILE A 141 -18.72 -33.04 -38.34
CA ILE A 141 -19.84 -33.97 -38.23
C ILE A 141 -19.69 -35.12 -39.23
N PHE A 142 -19.36 -34.80 -40.48
CA PHE A 142 -19.15 -35.79 -41.53
C PHE A 142 -18.04 -36.79 -41.16
N LEU A 143 -16.95 -36.29 -40.57
CA LEU A 143 -15.82 -37.10 -40.11
C LEU A 143 -16.00 -37.70 -38.70
N LYS A 144 -17.14 -37.48 -38.04
CA LYS A 144 -17.47 -37.99 -36.69
C LYS A 144 -16.45 -37.61 -35.60
N PHE A 145 -15.90 -36.39 -35.65
CA PHE A 145 -15.04 -35.90 -34.57
C PHE A 145 -15.81 -35.70 -33.27
N ASP A 146 -15.12 -35.93 -32.15
CA ASP A 146 -15.70 -35.82 -30.81
C ASP A 146 -15.97 -34.35 -30.44
N LYS A 147 -17.21 -34.05 -30.00
CA LYS A 147 -17.71 -32.68 -29.79
C LYS A 147 -16.99 -31.92 -28.68
N ILE A 148 -16.32 -32.64 -27.78
CA ILE A 148 -15.65 -32.08 -26.59
C ILE A 148 -14.50 -31.14 -27.00
N TYR A 149 -13.83 -31.41 -28.12
CA TYR A 149 -12.68 -30.59 -28.57
C TYR A 149 -13.07 -29.35 -29.40
N TRP A 150 -14.35 -29.22 -29.80
CA TRP A 150 -14.83 -28.18 -30.73
C TRP A 150 -15.73 -27.12 -30.07
N ASN A 151 -15.54 -26.86 -28.78
CA ASN A 151 -16.28 -25.79 -28.10
C ASN A 151 -15.82 -24.42 -28.60
N TYR A 152 -16.60 -23.80 -29.48
CA TYR A 152 -16.36 -22.48 -30.06
C TYR A 152 -16.14 -21.38 -29.01
N MET A 153 -16.70 -21.53 -27.80
CA MET A 153 -16.49 -20.56 -26.71
C MET A 153 -15.01 -20.47 -26.29
N ASN A 154 -14.24 -21.56 -26.40
CA ASN A 154 -12.81 -21.54 -26.11
C ASN A 154 -12.03 -20.76 -27.19
N ILE A 155 -12.45 -20.84 -28.45
CA ILE A 155 -11.84 -20.12 -29.58
C ILE A 155 -12.14 -18.62 -29.46
N PHE A 156 -13.40 -18.25 -29.18
CA PHE A 156 -13.78 -16.86 -28.96
C PHE A 156 -13.07 -16.24 -27.75
N ARG A 157 -12.85 -17.01 -26.68
CA ARG A 157 -12.14 -16.54 -25.48
C ARG A 157 -10.71 -16.09 -25.77
N VAL A 158 -10.00 -16.77 -26.67
CA VAL A 158 -8.64 -16.39 -27.09
C VAL A 158 -8.65 -15.11 -27.94
N HIS A 159 -9.65 -14.92 -28.80
CA HIS A 159 -9.72 -13.75 -29.68
C HIS A 159 -10.12 -12.46 -28.94
N VAL A 160 -11.02 -12.55 -27.96
CA VAL A 160 -11.47 -11.40 -27.16
C VAL A 160 -10.35 -10.83 -26.27
N GLN A 161 -9.41 -11.68 -25.82
CA GLN A 161 -8.25 -11.21 -25.04
C GLN A 161 -7.27 -10.35 -25.86
N ASN A 162 -7.27 -10.45 -27.20
CA ASN A 162 -6.34 -9.71 -28.05
C ASN A 162 -6.75 -8.27 -28.35
N ASN A 163 -7.96 -7.84 -27.93
CA ASN A 163 -8.52 -6.51 -28.25
C ASN A 163 -8.46 -5.52 -27.08
N GLU A 164 -7.86 -5.91 -25.96
CA GLU A 164 -7.61 -4.99 -24.87
C GLU A 164 -6.47 -4.05 -25.23
N MET A 165 -6.62 -2.76 -24.95
CA MET A 165 -5.52 -1.82 -25.12
C MET A 165 -4.34 -2.24 -24.22
N PRO A 166 -3.14 -2.49 -24.79
CA PRO A 166 -1.97 -2.77 -23.98
C PRO A 166 -1.62 -1.51 -23.18
N PHE A 167 -1.07 -1.71 -21.99
CA PHE A 167 -0.53 -0.64 -21.14
C PHE A 167 0.76 -1.15 -20.49
N ASN A 168 1.56 -1.86 -21.27
CA ASN A 168 2.73 -2.58 -20.76
C ASN A 168 3.99 -1.71 -20.94
N THR A 169 3.95 -0.78 -21.88
CA THR A 169 5.04 0.15 -22.17
C THR A 169 4.60 1.60 -22.01
N LEU A 170 5.58 2.50 -21.90
CA LEU A 170 5.33 3.95 -21.88
C LEU A 170 4.68 4.44 -23.19
N ASP A 171 5.07 3.87 -24.32
CA ASP A 171 4.53 4.20 -25.64
C ASP A 171 3.04 3.83 -25.74
N ASP A 172 2.63 2.70 -25.16
CA ASP A 172 1.21 2.34 -25.08
C ASP A 172 0.40 3.38 -24.29
N ILE A 173 0.95 3.83 -23.15
CA ILE A 173 0.35 4.86 -22.31
C ILE A 173 0.23 6.18 -23.07
N GLN A 174 1.26 6.57 -23.83
CA GLN A 174 1.24 7.75 -24.69
C GLN A 174 0.17 7.63 -25.80
N LYS A 175 0.11 6.49 -26.49
CA LYS A 175 -0.86 6.23 -27.57
C LYS A 175 -2.31 6.18 -27.10
N SER A 176 -2.55 5.92 -25.81
CA SER A 176 -3.90 5.87 -25.25
C SER A 176 -4.63 7.23 -25.27
N ASN A 177 -3.89 8.35 -25.38
CA ASN A 177 -4.40 9.71 -25.29
C ASN A 177 -5.23 10.00 -24.01
N LEU A 178 -5.07 9.19 -22.96
CA LEU A 178 -5.74 9.41 -21.69
C LEU A 178 -4.98 10.44 -20.84
N PRO A 179 -5.68 11.37 -20.16
CA PRO A 179 -5.04 12.25 -19.19
C PRO A 179 -4.44 11.42 -18.05
N ILE A 180 -3.18 11.72 -17.70
CA ILE A 180 -2.46 11.05 -16.62
C ILE A 180 -2.53 11.95 -15.38
N TYR A 181 -3.02 11.39 -14.30
CA TYR A 181 -3.09 12.04 -13.00
C TYR A 181 -2.07 11.40 -12.08
N VAL A 182 -1.41 12.23 -11.28
CA VAL A 182 -0.40 11.79 -10.32
C VAL A 182 -0.87 12.19 -8.94
N ASP A 183 -0.75 11.27 -7.99
CA ASP A 183 -0.97 11.62 -6.61
C ASP A 183 -0.01 12.72 -6.16
N ASP A 184 -0.53 13.68 -5.42
CA ASP A 184 0.25 14.83 -4.95
C ASP A 184 1.44 14.39 -4.07
N THR A 185 1.33 13.24 -3.39
CA THR A 185 2.43 12.56 -2.67
C THR A 185 3.60 12.27 -3.58
N TYR A 186 3.31 11.78 -4.78
CA TYR A 186 4.35 11.34 -5.70
C TYR A 186 4.75 12.44 -6.67
N PHE A 187 3.93 13.47 -6.88
CA PHE A 187 4.18 14.49 -7.90
C PHE A 187 5.57 15.14 -7.77
N ASN A 188 5.96 15.57 -6.57
CA ASN A 188 7.25 16.23 -6.36
C ASN A 188 8.42 15.24 -6.56
N ALA A 189 8.29 14.02 -6.04
CA ALA A 189 9.29 12.97 -6.24
C ALA A 189 9.44 12.64 -7.73
N PHE A 190 8.32 12.58 -8.45
CA PHE A 190 8.28 12.28 -9.87
C PHE A 190 8.92 13.37 -10.71
N TYR A 191 8.65 14.64 -10.37
CA TYR A 191 9.20 15.80 -11.07
C TYR A 191 10.72 15.86 -10.92
N GLU A 192 11.25 15.54 -9.74
CA GLU A 192 12.69 15.53 -9.48
C GLU A 192 13.40 14.34 -10.14
N ILE A 193 12.77 13.16 -10.16
CA ILE A 193 13.40 11.93 -10.68
C ILE A 193 13.35 11.87 -12.22
N ASN A 194 12.30 12.40 -12.85
CA ASN A 194 12.07 12.21 -14.27
C ASN A 194 12.31 13.49 -15.08
N GLN A 195 13.52 13.61 -15.66
CA GLN A 195 13.79 14.48 -16.83
C GLN A 195 12.82 14.22 -18.00
N PHE A 196 12.15 13.06 -18.02
CA PHE A 196 11.09 12.75 -18.99
C PHE A 196 9.90 13.72 -18.96
N VAL A 197 9.62 14.36 -17.81
CA VAL A 197 8.59 15.40 -17.70
C VAL A 197 9.03 16.65 -18.48
N GLU A 198 10.33 16.96 -18.49
CA GLU A 198 10.88 18.14 -19.18
C GLU A 198 10.82 18.02 -20.70
N ASN A 199 10.80 16.80 -21.25
CA ASN A 199 10.60 16.56 -22.69
C ASN A 199 9.14 16.77 -23.15
N LYS A 200 8.24 17.26 -22.28
CA LYS A 200 6.87 17.74 -22.57
C LYS A 200 5.89 16.77 -23.24
N GLN A 201 6.24 15.50 -23.41
CA GLN A 201 5.36 14.56 -24.11
C GLN A 201 4.15 14.11 -23.27
N LEU A 202 4.24 14.19 -21.93
CA LEU A 202 3.16 13.81 -21.02
C LEU A 202 2.77 14.99 -20.13
N LYS A 203 1.46 15.26 -20.07
CA LYS A 203 0.88 16.23 -19.12
C LYS A 203 0.37 15.48 -17.91
N PHE A 204 0.81 15.91 -16.73
CA PHE A 204 0.42 15.34 -15.45
C PHE A 204 -0.42 16.33 -14.67
N ASP A 205 -1.65 15.93 -14.33
CA ASP A 205 -2.53 16.70 -13.47
C ASP A 205 -2.44 16.16 -12.02
N ARG A 206 -2.41 17.07 -11.05
CA ARG A 206 -2.38 16.72 -9.61
C ARG A 206 -3.79 16.41 -9.12
N VAL A 207 -4.01 15.21 -8.60
CA VAL A 207 -5.28 14.78 -7.99
C VAL A 207 -4.99 13.81 -6.86
N TYR A 208 -5.82 13.80 -5.82
CA TYR A 208 -5.71 12.81 -4.74
C TYR A 208 -5.91 11.39 -5.25
N THR A 209 -5.09 10.44 -4.78
CA THR A 209 -5.10 9.04 -5.26
C THR A 209 -6.51 8.45 -5.20
N GLU A 210 -7.19 8.59 -4.07
CA GLU A 210 -8.54 8.02 -3.89
C GLU A 210 -9.53 8.61 -4.89
N GLU A 211 -9.53 9.94 -5.05
CA GLU A 211 -10.39 10.63 -5.99
C GLU A 211 -10.09 10.23 -7.44
N CYS A 212 -8.81 10.12 -7.81
CA CYS A 212 -8.42 9.68 -9.15
C CYS A 212 -8.95 8.28 -9.44
N VAL A 213 -8.75 7.36 -8.50
CA VAL A 213 -9.15 5.97 -8.62
C VAL A 213 -10.66 5.81 -8.67
N GLU A 214 -11.41 6.55 -7.87
CA GLU A 214 -12.88 6.55 -7.93
C GLU A 214 -13.40 7.04 -9.28
N LYS A 215 -12.84 8.14 -9.79
CA LYS A 215 -13.18 8.65 -11.13
C LYS A 215 -12.75 7.69 -12.24
N LEU A 216 -11.62 7.02 -12.10
CA LEU A 216 -11.15 5.97 -13.01
C LEU A 216 -12.16 4.81 -13.07
N ILE A 217 -12.63 4.32 -11.93
CA ILE A 217 -13.61 3.24 -11.86
C ILE A 217 -14.93 3.67 -12.52
N LYS A 218 -15.37 4.90 -12.26
CA LYS A 218 -16.66 5.44 -12.74
C LYS A 218 -16.67 5.75 -14.24
N ASN A 219 -15.68 6.50 -14.72
CA ASN A 219 -15.68 7.08 -16.06
C ASN A 219 -14.74 6.36 -17.03
N ARG A 220 -13.75 5.62 -16.50
CA ARG A 220 -12.70 4.94 -17.28
C ARG A 220 -11.94 5.89 -18.22
N ASP A 221 -11.82 7.17 -17.87
CA ASP A 221 -11.40 8.27 -18.75
C ASP A 221 -10.01 8.84 -18.45
N ARG A 222 -9.23 8.13 -17.63
CA ARG A 222 -7.97 8.66 -17.10
C ARG A 222 -6.99 7.55 -16.75
N ILE A 223 -5.76 7.92 -16.45
CA ILE A 223 -4.74 7.04 -15.87
C ILE A 223 -4.34 7.62 -14.51
N CYS A 224 -4.20 6.79 -13.48
CA CYS A 224 -3.79 7.22 -12.15
C CYS A 224 -2.43 6.64 -11.79
N LEU A 225 -1.41 7.47 -11.58
CA LEU A 225 -0.11 7.04 -11.06
C LEU A 225 -0.17 6.96 -9.54
N THR A 226 0.17 5.81 -8.99
CA THR A 226 0.13 5.53 -7.55
C THR A 226 1.19 4.51 -7.15
N GLY A 227 1.41 4.34 -5.85
CA GLY A 227 2.23 3.26 -5.31
C GLY A 227 1.61 1.89 -5.59
N GLN A 228 2.42 0.93 -6.00
CA GLN A 228 1.97 -0.43 -6.36
C GLN A 228 1.16 -1.09 -5.25
N ASP A 229 1.57 -0.90 -3.99
CA ASP A 229 0.90 -1.48 -2.84
C ASP A 229 -0.51 -0.92 -2.63
N PHE A 230 -0.71 0.38 -2.88
CA PHE A 230 -2.03 1.00 -2.86
C PHE A 230 -2.87 0.47 -4.03
N GLY A 231 -2.33 0.48 -5.25
CA GLY A 231 -3.01 0.01 -6.45
C GLY A 231 -3.49 -1.44 -6.33
N LEU A 232 -2.63 -2.35 -5.87
CA LEU A 232 -2.99 -3.74 -5.59
C LEU A 232 -4.08 -3.87 -4.52
N THR A 233 -4.00 -3.07 -3.46
CA THR A 233 -5.03 -3.09 -2.40
C THR A 233 -6.38 -2.70 -2.98
N LYS A 234 -6.43 -1.65 -3.81
CA LYS A 234 -7.67 -1.21 -4.44
C LYS A 234 -8.19 -2.24 -5.44
N LEU A 235 -7.33 -2.79 -6.30
CA LEU A 235 -7.72 -3.84 -7.25
C LEU A 235 -8.34 -5.04 -6.54
N ASN A 236 -7.74 -5.50 -5.43
CA ASN A 236 -8.28 -6.59 -4.63
C ASN A 236 -9.64 -6.24 -4.00
N SER A 237 -9.85 -4.98 -3.59
CA SER A 237 -11.12 -4.53 -3.00
C SER A 237 -12.29 -4.50 -3.99
N LEU A 238 -12.02 -4.48 -5.30
CA LEU A 238 -13.03 -4.39 -6.34
C LEU A 238 -13.67 -5.74 -6.72
N ASN A 239 -13.33 -6.84 -6.04
CA ASN A 239 -13.98 -8.16 -6.17
C ASN A 239 -14.35 -8.53 -7.63
N ASN A 240 -13.34 -8.61 -8.50
CA ASN A 240 -13.45 -8.97 -9.93
C ASN A 240 -14.24 -7.99 -10.83
N THR A 241 -14.66 -6.82 -10.34
CA THR A 241 -15.12 -5.76 -11.26
C THR A 241 -13.91 -5.22 -12.02
N SER A 242 -13.73 -5.71 -13.24
CA SER A 242 -12.61 -5.40 -14.16
C SER A 242 -12.72 -3.99 -14.75
N ALA A 243 -12.95 -2.97 -13.92
CA ALA A 243 -12.98 -1.58 -14.38
C ALA A 243 -11.59 -1.05 -14.71
N MET A 244 -10.56 -1.57 -14.04
CA MET A 244 -9.18 -1.13 -14.17
C MET A 244 -8.20 -2.28 -13.95
N LYS A 245 -6.98 -2.11 -14.45
CA LYS A 245 -5.82 -2.98 -14.19
C LYS A 245 -4.62 -2.14 -13.81
N MET A 246 -3.58 -2.81 -13.31
CA MET A 246 -2.28 -2.20 -13.08
C MET A 246 -1.42 -2.39 -14.34
N SER A 247 -0.78 -1.32 -14.78
CA SER A 247 0.24 -1.34 -15.84
C SER A 247 1.46 -2.15 -15.40
N GLU A 248 2.08 -2.85 -16.35
CA GLU A 248 3.38 -3.52 -16.13
C GLU A 248 4.54 -2.52 -16.14
N TYR A 249 4.37 -1.37 -16.80
CA TYR A 249 5.36 -0.31 -16.82
C TYR A 249 5.54 0.31 -15.42
N ILE A 250 6.79 0.33 -14.96
CA ILE A 250 7.22 0.93 -13.70
C ILE A 250 7.76 2.32 -14.01
N PHE A 251 7.11 3.35 -13.46
CA PHE A 251 7.51 4.74 -13.69
C PHE A 251 8.66 5.21 -12.81
N GLY A 252 8.93 4.48 -11.74
CA GLY A 252 9.99 4.78 -10.79
C GLY A 252 9.84 3.98 -9.51
N SER A 253 10.79 4.16 -8.62
CA SER A 253 10.76 3.59 -7.29
C SER A 253 11.29 4.59 -6.27
N MET A 254 10.78 4.51 -5.04
CA MET A 254 11.21 5.35 -3.93
C MET A 254 11.58 4.48 -2.74
N GLU A 255 12.71 4.80 -2.12
CA GLU A 255 13.13 4.17 -0.87
C GLU A 255 12.44 4.84 0.30
N HIS A 256 11.83 4.05 1.18
CA HIS A 256 11.21 4.55 2.41
C HIS A 256 12.12 4.21 3.60
N LYS A 257 12.47 5.24 4.38
CA LYS A 257 13.41 5.14 5.51
C LYS A 257 12.80 5.75 6.77
N TYR A 258 13.27 5.27 7.93
CA TYR A 258 13.01 5.95 9.19
C TYR A 258 14.02 7.09 9.37
N PHE A 259 13.53 8.20 9.92
CA PHE A 259 14.33 9.36 10.25
C PHE A 259 14.37 9.52 11.76
N TYR A 260 15.55 9.79 12.29
CA TYR A 260 15.77 9.99 13.71
C TYR A 260 16.42 11.36 13.95
N PRO A 261 16.09 12.06 15.06
CA PRO A 261 16.90 13.19 15.48
C PRO A 261 18.35 12.74 15.68
N LYS A 262 19.35 13.51 15.22
CA LYS A 262 20.78 13.18 15.42
C LYS A 262 21.18 12.97 16.88
N THR A 263 20.44 13.59 17.79
CA THR A 263 20.66 13.50 19.24
C THR A 263 19.90 12.34 19.88
N SER A 264 19.16 11.55 19.10
CA SER A 264 18.36 10.45 19.63
C SER A 264 19.26 9.31 20.13
N PRO A 265 19.19 8.94 21.42
CA PRO A 265 19.98 7.81 21.95
C PRO A 265 19.45 6.46 21.46
N TYR A 266 18.29 6.44 20.78
CA TYR A 266 17.62 5.23 20.33
C TYR A 266 17.83 4.93 18.85
N ALA A 267 18.34 5.89 18.04
CA ALA A 267 18.43 5.76 16.59
C ALA A 267 19.09 4.43 16.15
N LYS A 268 20.31 4.15 16.65
CA LYS A 268 21.04 2.91 16.36
C LYS A 268 20.33 1.64 16.84
N LYS A 269 19.62 1.71 17.99
CA LYS A 269 18.88 0.57 18.54
C LYS A 269 17.65 0.27 17.69
N PHE A 270 16.89 1.29 17.31
CA PHE A 270 15.74 1.15 16.42
C PHE A 270 16.18 0.61 15.06
N ASP A 271 17.22 1.18 14.48
CA ASP A 271 17.72 0.75 13.18
C ASP A 271 18.19 -0.71 13.18
N SER A 272 18.90 -1.15 14.23
CA SER A 272 19.32 -2.54 14.38
C SER A 272 18.12 -3.50 14.46
N VAL A 273 17.06 -3.15 15.20
CA VAL A 273 15.85 -4.00 15.27
C VAL A 273 15.11 -4.02 13.94
N ILE A 274 14.99 -2.86 13.29
CA ILE A 274 14.35 -2.75 11.96
C ILE A 274 15.13 -3.58 10.93
N GLN A 275 16.46 -3.52 10.93
CA GLN A 275 17.31 -4.36 10.08
C GLN A 275 17.00 -5.84 10.28
N LYS A 276 16.95 -6.32 11.54
CA LYS A 276 16.61 -7.71 11.83
C LYS A 276 15.19 -8.09 11.33
N ILE A 277 14.22 -7.17 11.39
CA ILE A 277 12.86 -7.36 10.83
C ILE A 277 12.89 -7.45 9.29
N ILE A 278 13.78 -6.68 8.64
CA ILE A 278 13.95 -6.70 7.19
C ILE A 278 14.60 -8.02 6.76
N GLU A 279 15.73 -8.38 7.38
CA GLU A 279 16.51 -9.58 7.09
C GLU A 279 15.71 -10.88 7.31
N SER A 280 14.88 -10.92 8.35
CA SER A 280 13.99 -12.06 8.61
C SER A 280 12.80 -12.17 7.65
N GLY A 281 12.52 -11.13 6.85
CA GLY A 281 11.40 -11.12 5.91
C GLY A 281 10.02 -11.01 6.55
N ILE A 282 9.91 -10.87 7.88
CA ILE A 282 8.64 -10.83 8.64
C ILE A 282 7.68 -9.77 8.07
N HIS A 283 8.22 -8.60 7.71
CA HIS A 283 7.45 -7.49 7.14
C HIS A 283 6.74 -7.85 5.82
N LYS A 284 7.25 -8.83 5.05
CA LYS A 284 6.62 -9.30 3.80
C LYS A 284 5.42 -10.20 4.10
N SER A 285 5.53 -11.08 5.08
CA SER A 285 4.49 -12.05 5.47
C SER A 285 3.23 -11.39 6.04
N TRP A 286 3.32 -10.16 6.57
CA TRP A 286 2.14 -9.42 7.04
C TRP A 286 1.12 -9.12 5.93
N LYS A 287 1.56 -9.03 4.67
CA LYS A 287 0.66 -8.84 3.52
C LYS A 287 -0.21 -10.08 3.27
N GLU A 288 0.35 -11.26 3.48
CA GLU A 288 -0.32 -12.54 3.22
C GLU A 288 -1.32 -12.89 4.33
N TYR A 289 -0.98 -12.57 5.58
CA TYR A 289 -1.83 -12.92 6.72
C TYR A 289 -3.21 -12.23 6.67
N LYS A 290 -3.28 -10.95 6.27
CA LYS A 290 -4.57 -10.24 6.15
C LYS A 290 -5.48 -10.80 5.05
N LYS A 291 -4.94 -11.48 4.04
CA LYS A 291 -5.77 -12.12 2.99
C LYS A 291 -6.52 -13.33 3.52
N LEU A 292 -5.98 -14.05 4.50
CA LEU A 292 -6.61 -15.24 5.10
C LEU A 292 -7.72 -14.87 6.10
N ASP A 293 -7.55 -13.76 6.83
CA ASP A 293 -8.52 -13.27 7.83
C ASP A 293 -9.80 -12.67 7.22
N GLY A 294 -9.77 -12.30 5.93
CA GLY A 294 -10.95 -11.81 5.20
C GLY A 294 -12.05 -12.87 4.97
N SER A 295 -11.76 -14.15 5.26
CA SER A 295 -12.66 -15.29 5.07
C SER A 295 -13.10 -16.02 6.35
N SER A 296 -12.65 -15.59 7.54
CA SER A 296 -13.03 -16.27 8.78
C SER A 296 -13.13 -15.31 9.98
N LYS A 297 -14.07 -15.60 10.88
CA LYS A 297 -14.36 -14.89 12.13
C LYS A 297 -13.12 -14.25 12.78
N ILE A 298 -13.20 -12.92 12.95
CA ILE A 298 -12.38 -12.04 13.80
C ILE A 298 -11.56 -12.83 14.84
N MET A 299 -10.35 -13.24 14.47
CA MET A 299 -9.33 -13.60 15.46
C MET A 299 -8.72 -12.29 15.95
N LYS A 300 -8.86 -12.03 17.27
CA LYS A 300 -8.23 -10.88 17.93
C LYS A 300 -6.75 -10.83 17.54
N ALA A 301 -6.31 -9.71 16.95
CA ALA A 301 -4.94 -9.47 16.48
C ALA A 301 -3.84 -9.86 17.50
N GLY A 302 -4.16 -9.87 18.80
CA GLY A 302 -3.27 -10.34 19.86
C GLY A 302 -2.86 -11.81 19.81
N ASN A 303 -3.69 -12.74 19.32
CA ASN A 303 -3.31 -14.18 19.26
C ASN A 303 -2.38 -14.49 18.07
N ILE A 304 -2.57 -13.76 16.97
CA ILE A 304 -1.83 -13.94 15.72
C ILE A 304 -0.45 -13.30 15.83
N GLN A 305 -0.37 -12.12 16.44
CA GLN A 305 0.90 -11.50 16.75
C GLN A 305 1.70 -12.37 17.72
N ASN A 306 1.04 -13.08 18.64
CA ASN A 306 1.70 -14.07 19.50
C ASN A 306 2.16 -15.32 18.75
N GLU A 307 1.50 -15.77 17.69
CA GLU A 307 1.96 -16.89 16.86
C GLU A 307 3.05 -16.52 15.85
N LEU A 308 2.96 -15.35 15.21
CA LEU A 308 4.04 -14.81 14.38
C LEU A 308 5.25 -14.43 15.23
N MET A 309 5.03 -13.83 16.41
CA MET A 309 6.10 -13.65 17.39
C MET A 309 6.58 -15.01 17.88
N ARG A 310 5.76 -16.03 18.14
CA ARG A 310 6.27 -17.36 18.53
C ARG A 310 7.03 -18.05 17.40
N SER A 311 6.60 -17.97 16.15
CA SER A 311 7.25 -18.63 15.02
C SER A 311 8.56 -17.92 14.63
N ALA A 312 8.55 -16.58 14.60
CA ALA A 312 9.77 -15.80 14.40
C ALA A 312 10.68 -15.83 15.65
N CYS A 313 10.13 -15.79 16.86
CA CYS A 313 10.91 -15.92 18.09
C CYS A 313 11.42 -17.34 18.33
N VAL A 314 10.76 -18.42 17.93
CA VAL A 314 11.30 -19.77 18.24
C VAL A 314 12.64 -19.99 17.54
N THR A 315 12.91 -19.31 16.42
CA THR A 315 14.25 -19.25 15.79
C THR A 315 15.10 -18.08 16.30
N PHE A 316 14.50 -16.93 16.62
CA PHE A 316 15.25 -15.70 16.97
C PHE A 316 15.57 -15.55 18.47
N ILE A 317 14.77 -16.18 19.35
CA ILE A 317 14.89 -16.16 20.80
C ILE A 317 15.70 -17.36 21.32
N THR A 318 15.68 -18.52 20.66
CA THR A 318 16.48 -19.67 21.12
C THR A 318 17.99 -19.38 21.09
N ASP A 319 18.45 -18.57 20.14
CA ASP A 319 19.87 -18.23 19.98
C ASP A 319 20.33 -17.06 20.90
N GLU A 320 19.45 -16.12 21.25
CA GLU A 320 19.77 -15.00 22.17
C GLU A 320 19.40 -15.25 23.64
N LEU A 321 18.34 -16.01 23.97
CA LEU A 321 18.01 -16.36 25.37
C LEU A 321 18.91 -17.44 25.96
N GLN A 322 19.61 -18.25 25.15
CA GLN A 322 20.70 -19.08 25.68
C GLN A 322 21.89 -18.23 26.17
N ARG A 323 22.09 -17.01 25.64
CA ARG A 323 23.16 -16.11 26.09
C ARG A 323 22.79 -15.25 27.29
N PHE A 324 21.50 -14.96 27.51
CA PHE A 324 21.05 -14.13 28.64
C PHE A 324 20.03 -14.89 29.51
N LYS A 325 20.50 -15.41 30.64
CA LYS A 325 19.65 -16.02 31.69
C LYS A 325 18.66 -14.98 32.23
N MET A 326 17.43 -14.95 31.76
CA MET A 326 16.33 -14.20 32.41
C MET A 326 15.11 -15.10 32.68
N PRO A 327 14.47 -14.97 33.86
CA PRO A 327 13.31 -15.76 34.25
C PRO A 327 12.00 -15.22 33.64
N ALA A 328 11.06 -16.15 33.38
CA ALA A 328 9.78 -15.90 32.73
C ALA A 328 8.88 -14.91 33.52
N LEU A 329 8.32 -13.91 32.83
CA LEU A 329 7.36 -12.94 33.38
C LEU A 329 5.94 -13.20 32.86
N ARG A 330 4.97 -13.18 33.78
CA ARG A 330 3.51 -13.24 33.52
C ARG A 330 2.97 -11.86 33.17
N PHE A 331 2.00 -11.82 32.26
CA PHE A 331 1.34 -10.60 31.78
C PHE A 331 0.10 -10.24 32.62
N ASN A 332 0.00 -8.97 33.04
CA ASN A 332 -1.23 -8.34 33.52
C ASN A 332 -1.41 -7.02 32.75
N LEU A 333 -2.53 -6.87 32.04
CA LEU A 333 -2.92 -5.63 31.36
C LEU A 333 -3.98 -4.94 32.23
N ASN A 334 -3.58 -3.90 32.97
CA ASN A 334 -4.53 -2.98 33.61
C ASN A 334 -4.71 -1.76 32.72
N PHE A 335 -5.95 -1.48 32.33
CA PHE A 335 -6.36 -0.20 31.78
C PHE A 335 -6.82 0.69 32.95
N ASP A 336 -6.06 1.73 33.24
CA ASP A 336 -6.47 2.76 34.21
C ASP A 336 -7.54 3.66 33.58
N ALA A 337 -8.75 3.57 34.11
CA ALA A 337 -9.83 4.51 33.87
C ALA A 337 -10.11 5.26 35.18
N SER A 338 -9.35 6.32 35.47
CA SER A 338 -9.79 7.30 36.47
C SER A 338 -9.29 8.71 36.15
N THR A 339 -10.24 9.58 35.80
CA THR A 339 -10.26 11.02 36.08
C THR A 339 -11.64 11.51 35.61
N ARG A 340 -12.66 11.27 36.45
CA ARG A 340 -13.93 12.00 36.40
C ARG A 340 -13.82 13.11 37.44
N GLU A 341 -13.70 14.35 36.99
CA GLU A 341 -14.05 15.50 37.80
C GLU A 341 -15.56 15.70 37.75
N SER A 342 -16.13 15.94 38.93
CA SER A 342 -17.56 16.17 39.17
C SER A 342 -17.92 17.62 38.84
N PRO A 343 -19.02 17.92 38.13
CA PRO A 343 -19.50 19.29 38.03
C PRO A 343 -20.24 19.67 39.33
N ALA A 344 -19.75 20.73 39.97
CA ALA A 344 -20.46 21.41 41.03
C ALA A 344 -21.75 22.06 40.48
N SER A 345 -22.83 21.85 41.21
CA SER A 345 -24.12 22.49 41.02
C SER A 345 -24.03 24.00 41.31
N VAL A 346 -24.50 24.83 40.39
CA VAL A 346 -24.87 26.21 40.67
C VAL A 346 -26.38 26.32 40.51
N LYS A 347 -27.06 26.58 41.64
CA LYS A 347 -28.42 27.10 41.71
C LYS A 347 -28.34 28.62 41.79
N MET A 348 -28.87 29.31 40.80
CA MET A 348 -29.89 30.37 40.89
C MET A 348 -30.16 30.93 39.50
#